data_AF-A0AAW2Z2G2-F1
#
_entry.id   AF-A0AAW2Z2G2-F1
#
_cell.length_a   1.000
_cell.length_b   1.000
_cell.length_c   1.000
_cell.angle_alpha   90.00
_cell.angle_beta   90.00
_cell.angle_gamma   90.00
#
_symmetry.space_group_name_H-M   'P 1'
#
loop_
_entity.id
_entity.type
_entity.pdbx_description
1 polymer ?
#
loop_
_entity_poly.entity_id
_entity_poly.type
_entity_poly.pdbx_seq_one_letter_code
_entity_poly.pdbx_strand_id
1 'polypeptide(L)'
;MQNEQQMMQKHPDEEMRKASEYSLEDTAEILAGKYPDATHILMIHPSKMIYNSIFAFYDHYIKYSSDHGGCTKQNDELIATKQLCHTLRDFSRKLKTNFTSFHLCGFSKGSIVLNNLVEEFSHPQHDRAEVNEIFSRIKSISWIDAGNDIYDHYPTNTKSIQLFSKFCQENNVNVSIHCTDYTSLRTNPDVLSQLSSFQTQLNVDVKVKHYYKDDNTNSLFYKHFKVLKDFE
;
A
#
# COMPACT_ATOMS: atom_id res chain seq x y z
N MET A 1 -9.89 -5.14 7.15
CA MET A 1 -8.92 -5.79 8.04
C MET A 1 -8.36 -4.79 9.05
N GLN A 2 -7.68 -3.70 8.66
CA GLN A 2 -7.39 -2.59 9.58
C GLN A 2 -8.60 -1.63 9.70
N ASN A 3 -8.87 -1.11 10.90
CA ASN A 3 -9.96 -0.18 11.17
C ASN A 3 -9.62 0.69 12.41
N GLU A 4 -10.53 1.60 12.77
CA GLU A 4 -10.48 2.37 14.01
C GLU A 4 -10.40 1.45 15.23
N GLN A 5 -9.63 1.86 16.24
CA GLN A 5 -9.35 1.05 17.42
C GLN A 5 -10.61 0.52 18.11
N GLN A 6 -11.61 1.38 18.31
CA GLN A 6 -12.87 0.99 18.95
C GLN A 6 -13.64 -0.08 18.16
N MET A 7 -13.56 -0.04 16.83
CA MET A 7 -14.21 -1.02 15.95
C MET A 7 -13.48 -2.36 16.00
N MET A 8 -12.15 -2.34 16.01
CA MET A 8 -11.34 -3.57 16.12
C MET A 8 -11.51 -4.24 17.48
N GLN A 9 -11.54 -3.49 18.59
CA GLN A 9 -11.72 -4.04 19.94
C GLN A 9 -13.09 -4.72 20.15
N LYS A 10 -14.11 -4.27 19.43
CA LYS A 10 -15.48 -4.81 19.49
C LYS A 10 -15.76 -5.85 18.40
N HIS A 11 -14.76 -6.20 17.59
CA HIS A 11 -14.93 -7.12 16.47
C HIS A 11 -15.33 -8.54 16.97
N PRO A 12 -16.25 -9.25 16.29
CA PRO A 12 -16.69 -10.59 16.72
C PRO A 12 -15.58 -11.65 16.66
N ASP A 13 -14.66 -11.52 15.70
CA ASP A 13 -13.47 -12.37 15.58
C ASP A 13 -12.41 -12.03 16.65
N GLU A 14 -11.92 -13.04 17.37
CA GLU A 14 -10.93 -12.87 18.45
C GLU A 14 -9.55 -12.42 17.94
N GLU A 15 -9.10 -12.90 16.79
CA GLU A 15 -7.80 -12.53 16.22
C GLU A 15 -7.81 -11.07 15.76
N MET A 16 -8.92 -10.57 15.23
CA MET A 16 -9.12 -9.14 14.95
C MET A 16 -9.03 -8.29 16.21
N ARG A 17 -9.61 -8.75 17.33
CA ARG A 17 -9.50 -8.04 18.62
C ARG A 17 -8.07 -8.02 19.14
N LYS A 18 -7.34 -9.13 19.03
CA LYS A 18 -5.90 -9.20 19.38
C LYS A 18 -5.06 -8.25 18.54
N ALA A 19 -5.40 -8.09 17.26
CA ALA A 19 -4.72 -7.17 16.36
C ALA A 19 -5.13 -5.68 16.54
N SER A 20 -5.95 -5.34 17.54
CA SER A 20 -6.42 -3.96 17.74
C SER A 20 -5.33 -2.96 18.09
N GLU A 21 -4.16 -3.40 18.57
CA GLU A 21 -2.96 -2.56 18.76
C GLU A 21 -2.30 -2.13 17.43
N TYR A 22 -2.82 -2.63 16.30
CA TYR A 22 -2.48 -2.19 14.95
C TYR A 22 -3.68 -1.52 14.28
N SER A 23 -4.52 -0.85 15.07
CA SER A 23 -5.57 0.03 14.57
C SER A 23 -5.02 1.15 13.68
N LEU A 24 -5.88 1.89 13.00
CA LEU A 24 -5.45 3.05 12.21
C LEU A 24 -4.71 4.08 13.05
N GLU A 25 -5.20 4.34 14.26
CA GLU A 25 -4.61 5.28 15.21
C GLU A 25 -3.25 4.78 15.72
N ASP A 26 -3.19 3.55 16.21
CA ASP A 26 -1.94 2.97 16.73
C ASP A 26 -0.89 2.82 15.62
N THR A 27 -1.32 2.51 14.40
CA THR A 27 -0.43 2.46 13.24
C THR A 27 0.11 3.84 12.88
N ALA A 28 -0.70 4.90 13.01
CA ALA A 28 -0.19 6.25 12.80
C ALA A 28 0.92 6.60 13.80
N GLU A 29 0.79 6.18 15.06
CA GLU A 29 1.84 6.35 16.07
C GLU A 29 3.09 5.52 15.77
N ILE A 30 2.93 4.26 15.35
CA ILE A 30 4.03 3.41 14.91
C ILE A 30 4.79 4.07 13.75
N LEU A 31 4.07 4.59 12.75
CA LEU A 31 4.66 5.26 11.60
C LEU A 31 5.35 6.57 12.00
N ALA A 32 4.80 7.34 12.92
CA ALA A 32 5.46 8.54 13.46
C ALA A 32 6.80 8.20 14.12
N GLY A 33 6.90 7.06 14.82
CA GLY A 33 8.16 6.57 15.37
C GLY A 33 9.17 6.12 14.31
N LYS A 34 8.70 5.55 13.18
CA LYS A 34 9.55 5.08 12.07
C LYS A 34 10.06 6.19 11.18
N TYR A 35 9.28 7.26 11.02
CA TYR A 35 9.63 8.43 10.22
C TYR A 35 9.71 9.67 11.13
N PRO A 36 10.76 9.78 11.98
CA PRO A 36 10.88 10.88 12.94
C PRO A 36 11.06 12.25 12.27
N ASP A 37 11.42 12.28 10.99
CA ASP A 37 11.49 13.47 10.14
C ASP A 37 10.16 13.85 9.48
N ALA A 38 9.16 12.95 9.50
CA ALA A 38 7.83 13.25 9.00
C ALA A 38 7.10 14.18 9.98
N THR A 39 6.66 15.33 9.49
CA THR A 39 5.90 16.30 10.29
C THR A 39 4.44 15.90 10.49
N HIS A 40 3.91 15.04 9.61
CA HIS A 40 2.52 14.61 9.60
C HIS A 40 2.41 13.17 9.13
N ILE A 41 1.45 12.43 9.69
CA ILE A 41 1.04 11.11 9.22
C ILE A 41 -0.37 11.22 8.65
N LEU A 42 -0.54 10.80 7.39
CA LEU A 42 -1.83 10.81 6.71
C LEU A 42 -2.32 9.38 6.56
N MET A 43 -3.34 9.02 7.35
CA MET A 43 -4.02 7.73 7.21
C MET A 43 -5.15 7.86 6.19
N ILE A 44 -5.12 7.03 5.15
CA ILE A 44 -6.20 6.96 4.16
C ILE A 44 -7.21 5.92 4.64
N HIS A 45 -8.40 6.37 5.02
CA HIS A 45 -9.49 5.49 5.41
C HIS A 45 -10.10 4.80 4.18
N PRO A 46 -10.53 3.53 4.30
CA PRO A 46 -11.38 2.93 3.30
C PRO A 46 -12.69 3.72 3.19
N SER A 47 -13.20 3.90 1.96
CA SER A 47 -14.52 4.50 1.71
C SER A 47 -15.64 3.66 2.29
N LYS A 48 -15.44 2.34 2.33
CA LYS A 48 -16.43 1.38 2.80
C LYS A 48 -15.75 0.14 3.38
N MET A 49 -16.36 -0.39 4.43
CA MET A 49 -15.98 -1.63 5.09
C MET A 49 -17.20 -2.55 5.14
N ILE A 50 -17.06 -3.82 4.74
CA ILE A 50 -18.17 -4.79 4.72
C ILE A 50 -17.75 -6.14 5.29
N TYR A 51 -18.75 -7.02 5.48
CA TYR A 51 -18.62 -8.32 6.17
C TYR A 51 -17.90 -8.15 7.51
N ASN A 52 -18.56 -7.47 8.44
CA ASN A 52 -18.05 -7.17 9.78
C ASN A 52 -16.71 -6.40 9.82
N SER A 53 -16.37 -5.62 8.79
CA SER A 53 -15.09 -4.87 8.68
C SER A 53 -13.89 -5.71 8.23
N ILE A 54 -14.14 -6.87 7.64
CA ILE A 54 -13.08 -7.71 7.07
C ILE A 54 -12.60 -7.12 5.74
N PHE A 55 -13.51 -6.73 4.84
CA PHE A 55 -13.13 -6.21 3.52
C PHE A 55 -13.18 -4.69 3.46
N ALA A 56 -12.07 -4.12 3.02
CA ALA A 56 -11.85 -2.68 2.87
C ALA A 56 -11.90 -2.27 1.39
N PHE A 57 -12.68 -1.23 1.11
CA PHE A 57 -12.85 -0.66 -0.22
C PHE A 57 -12.28 0.76 -0.22
N TYR A 58 -11.49 1.06 -1.24
CA TYR A 58 -10.89 2.36 -1.52
C TYR A 58 -11.47 2.89 -2.84
N ASP A 59 -12.78 3.09 -2.89
CA ASP A 59 -13.52 3.38 -4.14
C ASP A 59 -13.02 4.66 -4.85
N HIS A 60 -12.41 5.58 -4.10
CA HIS A 60 -11.79 6.79 -4.64
C HIS A 60 -10.47 6.53 -5.39
N TYR A 61 -9.82 5.39 -5.15
CA TYR A 61 -8.54 5.01 -5.74
C TYR A 61 -8.66 3.80 -6.68
N ILE A 62 -9.67 2.97 -6.48
CA ILE A 62 -9.78 1.64 -7.09
C ILE A 62 -11.22 1.39 -7.55
N LYS A 63 -11.36 0.82 -8.76
CA LYS A 63 -12.61 0.18 -9.20
C LYS A 63 -12.56 -1.31 -8.83
N TYR A 64 -13.62 -1.81 -8.21
CA TYR A 64 -13.74 -3.20 -7.78
C TYR A 64 -14.63 -3.99 -8.74
N SER A 65 -14.26 -5.24 -9.04
CA SER A 65 -15.07 -6.18 -9.85
C SER A 65 -16.03 -7.01 -9.02
N SER A 66 -15.79 -7.08 -7.72
CA SER A 66 -16.52 -7.97 -6.83
C SER A 66 -16.81 -7.32 -5.49
N ASP A 67 -17.88 -7.80 -4.87
CA ASP A 67 -18.29 -7.43 -3.51
C ASP A 67 -17.33 -7.94 -2.42
N HIS A 68 -16.19 -8.54 -2.78
CA HIS A 68 -15.19 -9.05 -1.83
C HIS A 68 -13.91 -8.20 -1.82
N GLY A 69 -13.92 -7.03 -2.47
CA GLY A 69 -12.77 -6.15 -2.53
C GLY A 69 -11.68 -6.62 -3.51
N GLY A 70 -12.05 -7.45 -4.49
CA GLY A 70 -11.19 -7.77 -5.62
C GLY A 70 -11.13 -6.59 -6.60
N CYS A 71 -9.93 -6.06 -6.85
CA CYS A 71 -9.70 -4.96 -7.78
C CYS A 71 -9.63 -5.46 -9.23
N THR A 72 -10.46 -4.93 -10.13
CA THR A 72 -10.31 -5.21 -11.56
C THR A 72 -8.96 -4.76 -12.09
N LYS A 73 -8.47 -5.45 -13.12
CA LYS A 73 -7.36 -4.98 -13.94
C LYS A 73 -7.71 -3.66 -14.62
N GLN A 74 -6.80 -2.69 -14.48
CA GLN A 74 -6.63 -1.45 -15.27
C GLN A 74 -7.82 -0.49 -15.32
N ASN A 75 -7.55 0.76 -14.96
CA ASN A 75 -8.47 1.87 -15.09
C ASN A 75 -7.90 2.90 -16.06
N ASP A 76 -8.59 3.14 -17.18
CA ASP A 76 -8.18 4.07 -18.24
C ASP A 76 -8.32 5.56 -17.84
N GLU A 77 -8.47 5.88 -16.56
CA GLU A 77 -8.89 7.21 -16.11
C GLU A 77 -7.93 7.91 -15.14
N LEU A 78 -6.76 7.33 -14.83
CA LEU A 78 -5.80 7.86 -13.84
C LEU A 78 -6.43 8.12 -12.46
N ILE A 79 -7.33 7.24 -12.00
CA ILE A 79 -8.10 7.51 -10.79
C ILE A 79 -7.19 7.55 -9.56
N ALA A 80 -6.27 6.59 -9.41
CA ALA A 80 -5.42 6.53 -8.24
C ALA A 80 -4.49 7.76 -8.17
N THR A 81 -3.89 8.12 -9.31
CA THR A 81 -3.00 9.27 -9.46
C THR A 81 -3.73 10.58 -9.18
N LYS A 82 -4.89 10.80 -9.79
CA LYS A 82 -5.70 12.02 -9.58
C LYS A 82 -6.15 12.12 -8.13
N GLN A 83 -6.59 11.02 -7.53
CA GLN A 83 -7.04 11.02 -6.15
C GLN A 83 -5.90 11.30 -5.19
N LEU A 84 -4.71 10.72 -5.38
CA LEU A 84 -3.53 11.05 -4.58
C LEU A 84 -3.18 12.53 -4.67
N CYS A 85 -3.15 13.07 -5.90
CA CYS A 85 -2.88 14.49 -6.12
C CYS A 85 -3.92 15.40 -5.42
N HIS A 86 -5.20 15.05 -5.53
CA HIS A 86 -6.29 15.78 -4.89
C HIS A 86 -6.18 15.74 -3.37
N THR A 87 -6.00 14.55 -2.78
CA THR A 87 -5.83 14.36 -1.33
C THR A 87 -4.69 15.21 -0.78
N LEU A 88 -3.52 15.19 -1.44
CA LEU A 88 -2.35 15.93 -1.00
C LEU A 88 -2.53 17.44 -1.11
N ARG A 89 -3.21 17.94 -2.16
CA ARG A 89 -3.53 19.37 -2.27
C ARG A 89 -4.54 19.83 -1.23
N ASP A 90 -5.57 19.04 -1.02
CA ASP A 90 -6.59 19.34 -0.02
C ASP A 90 -6.01 19.37 1.38
N PHE A 91 -5.06 18.46 1.66
CA PHE A 91 -4.28 18.48 2.88
C PHE A 91 -3.45 19.78 3.01
N SER A 92 -2.63 20.12 2.00
CA SER A 92 -1.85 21.36 1.97
C SER A 92 -2.71 22.59 2.19
N ARG A 93 -3.88 22.66 1.53
CA ARG A 93 -4.84 23.77 1.64
C ARG A 93 -5.44 23.86 3.04
N LYS A 94 -5.85 22.74 3.64
CA LYS A 94 -6.43 22.70 4.99
C LYS A 94 -5.42 23.13 6.05
N LEU A 95 -4.18 22.68 5.93
CA LEU A 95 -3.10 23.02 6.87
C LEU A 95 -2.40 24.35 6.54
N LYS A 96 -2.75 24.99 5.42
CA LYS A 96 -2.09 26.21 4.93
C LYS A 96 -0.57 26.06 4.85
N THR A 97 -0.12 24.87 4.45
CA THR A 97 1.30 24.51 4.34
C THR A 97 1.54 23.73 3.06
N ASN A 98 2.77 23.76 2.56
CA ASN A 98 3.20 22.92 1.45
C ASN A 98 4.09 21.80 1.98
N PHE A 99 3.79 20.56 1.62
CA PHE A 99 4.72 19.46 1.87
C PHE A 99 5.85 19.48 0.83
N THR A 100 7.08 19.28 1.29
CA THR A 100 8.28 19.20 0.43
C THR A 100 8.55 17.78 -0.04
N SER A 101 8.16 16.80 0.77
CA SER A 101 8.38 15.38 0.52
C SER A 101 7.41 14.51 1.31
N PHE A 102 7.21 13.27 0.87
CA PHE A 102 6.42 12.30 1.59
C PHE A 102 6.87 10.86 1.33
N HIS A 103 6.51 9.97 2.25
CA HIS A 103 6.67 8.51 2.15
C HIS A 103 5.30 7.89 1.88
N LEU A 104 5.24 6.91 0.98
CA LEU A 104 4.00 6.24 0.62
C LEU A 104 4.05 4.78 1.09
N CYS A 105 3.15 4.40 1.98
CA CYS A 105 3.07 3.05 2.52
C CYS A 105 1.72 2.41 2.12
N GLY A 106 1.76 1.25 1.49
CA GLY A 106 0.59 0.43 1.19
C GLY A 106 0.63 -0.79 2.09
N PHE A 107 -0.30 -0.89 3.05
CA PHE A 107 -0.46 -2.08 3.88
C PHE A 107 -1.64 -2.92 3.39
N SER A 108 -1.46 -4.25 3.26
CA SER A 108 -2.55 -5.16 2.91
C SER A 108 -3.26 -4.75 1.60
N LYS A 109 -4.56 -4.42 1.63
CA LYS A 109 -5.30 -3.86 0.48
C LYS A 109 -4.80 -2.48 0.03
N GLY A 110 -4.13 -1.72 0.89
CA GLY A 110 -3.47 -0.47 0.52
C GLY A 110 -2.37 -0.67 -0.52
N SER A 111 -1.71 -1.84 -0.54
CA SER A 111 -0.76 -2.20 -1.61
C SER A 111 -1.40 -2.26 -2.99
N ILE A 112 -2.71 -2.52 -3.07
CA ILE A 112 -3.44 -2.55 -4.34
C ILE A 112 -3.63 -1.15 -4.90
N VAL A 113 -3.76 -0.14 -4.02
CA VAL A 113 -3.73 1.27 -4.43
C VAL A 113 -2.37 1.59 -5.04
N LEU A 114 -1.27 1.13 -4.42
CA LEU A 114 0.07 1.31 -4.98
C LEU A 114 0.23 0.60 -6.33
N ASN A 115 -0.33 -0.60 -6.47
CA ASN A 115 -0.29 -1.32 -7.74
C ASN A 115 -0.97 -0.54 -8.86
N ASN A 116 -2.14 0.05 -8.57
CA ASN A 116 -2.84 0.91 -9.54
C ASN A 116 -2.06 2.20 -9.84
N LEU A 117 -1.40 2.79 -8.86
CA LEU A 117 -0.49 3.93 -9.11
C LEU A 117 0.63 3.54 -10.07
N VAL A 118 1.29 2.40 -9.86
CA VAL A 118 2.34 1.89 -10.77
C VAL A 118 1.76 1.63 -12.15
N GLU A 119 0.60 0.98 -12.25
CA GLU A 119 -0.06 0.67 -13.52
C GLU A 119 -0.35 1.93 -14.35
N GLU A 120 -0.76 2.99 -13.66
CA GLU A 120 -1.11 4.28 -14.25
C GLU A 120 0.09 5.04 -14.85
N PHE A 121 1.35 4.65 -14.58
CA PHE A 121 2.53 5.26 -15.22
C PHE A 121 2.54 5.11 -16.75
N SER A 122 1.94 4.04 -17.28
CA SER A 122 1.87 3.84 -18.73
C SER A 122 0.76 4.62 -19.42
N HIS A 123 -0.11 5.29 -18.63
CA HIS A 123 -1.24 6.02 -19.14
C HIS A 123 -0.79 7.35 -19.80
N PRO A 124 -1.30 7.72 -20.99
CA PRO A 124 -0.83 8.89 -21.75
C PRO A 124 -0.90 10.21 -21.00
N GLN A 125 -1.85 10.35 -20.08
CA GLN A 125 -2.04 11.57 -19.30
C GLN A 125 -1.21 11.63 -18.00
N HIS A 126 -0.39 10.61 -17.71
CA HIS A 126 0.43 10.55 -16.49
C HIS A 126 1.56 11.58 -16.54
N ASP A 127 2.13 11.85 -17.72
CA ASP A 127 3.23 12.81 -17.92
C ASP A 127 2.78 14.28 -17.88
N ARG A 128 1.65 14.57 -17.23
CA ARG A 128 1.23 15.95 -17.00
C ARG A 128 2.11 16.57 -15.93
N ALA A 129 2.56 17.80 -16.17
CA ALA A 129 3.41 18.57 -15.26
C ALA A 129 2.94 18.52 -13.80
N GLU A 130 1.62 18.57 -13.61
CA GLU A 130 0.95 18.49 -12.34
C GLU A 130 1.20 17.18 -11.55
N VAL A 131 1.16 16.03 -12.24
CA VAL A 131 1.42 14.70 -11.67
C VAL A 131 2.90 14.59 -11.34
N ASN A 132 3.76 14.98 -12.29
CA ASN A 132 5.21 14.97 -12.13
C ASN A 132 5.65 15.85 -10.94
N GLU A 133 5.03 17.01 -10.74
CA GLU A 133 5.32 17.91 -9.62
C GLU A 133 5.07 17.21 -8.27
N ILE A 134 3.92 16.54 -8.11
CA ILE A 134 3.58 15.87 -6.85
C ILE A 134 4.43 14.62 -6.66
N PHE A 135 4.60 13.82 -7.71
CA PHE A 135 5.32 12.56 -7.63
C PHE A 135 6.82 12.78 -7.38
N SER A 136 7.41 13.86 -7.91
CA SER A 136 8.82 14.21 -7.63
C SER A 136 9.14 14.42 -6.13
N ARG A 137 8.12 14.57 -5.29
CA ARG A 137 8.24 14.72 -3.84
C ARG A 137 8.24 13.38 -3.09
N ILE A 138 8.00 12.25 -3.77
CA ILE A 138 8.04 10.93 -3.16
C ILE A 138 9.49 10.59 -2.75
N LYS A 139 9.68 10.17 -1.50
CA LYS A 139 10.99 9.73 -0.97
C LYS A 139 11.12 8.22 -0.86
N SER A 140 10.03 7.55 -0.52
CA SER A 140 9.98 6.10 -0.54
C SER A 140 8.58 5.59 -0.85
N ILE A 141 8.52 4.38 -1.40
CA ILE A 141 7.30 3.62 -1.59
C ILE A 141 7.50 2.23 -1.00
N SER A 142 6.62 1.83 -0.09
CA SER A 142 6.73 0.58 0.66
C SER A 142 5.46 -0.25 0.49
N TRP A 143 5.61 -1.44 -0.09
CA TRP A 143 4.58 -2.48 -0.08
C TRP A 143 4.72 -3.29 1.19
N ILE A 144 3.74 -3.24 2.07
CA ILE A 144 3.75 -3.91 3.38
C ILE A 144 2.67 -4.98 3.37
N ASP A 145 3.13 -6.23 3.33
CA ASP A 145 2.33 -7.45 3.33
C ASP A 145 1.12 -7.38 2.39
N ALA A 146 1.42 -7.10 1.11
CA ALA A 146 0.44 -6.90 0.05
C ALA A 146 -0.47 -8.13 -0.11
N GLY A 147 -1.80 -7.93 0.01
CA GLY A 147 -2.77 -9.02 -0.06
C GLY A 147 -3.89 -8.76 -1.07
N ASN A 148 -4.05 -9.65 -2.07
CA ASN A 148 -5.14 -9.58 -3.03
C ASN A 148 -5.79 -10.96 -3.28
N ASP A 149 -6.92 -11.22 -2.65
CA ASP A 149 -7.54 -12.56 -2.68
C ASP A 149 -8.02 -13.02 -4.07
N ILE A 150 -8.16 -12.10 -5.03
CA ILE A 150 -8.80 -12.38 -6.34
C ILE A 150 -7.91 -12.00 -7.53
N TYR A 151 -6.97 -11.06 -7.37
CA TYR A 151 -6.17 -10.52 -8.48
C TYR A 151 -4.67 -10.43 -8.13
N ASP A 152 -3.91 -9.79 -9.01
CA ASP A 152 -2.46 -9.63 -8.86
C ASP A 152 -2.10 -8.92 -7.54
N HIS A 153 -1.14 -9.50 -6.82
CA HIS A 153 -0.62 -8.96 -5.55
C HIS A 153 0.42 -7.86 -5.81
N TYR A 154 1.08 -7.90 -6.97
CA TYR A 154 2.09 -6.96 -7.41
C TYR A 154 1.80 -6.50 -8.85
N PRO A 155 2.35 -5.35 -9.30
CA PRO A 155 2.19 -4.90 -10.67
C PRO A 155 2.70 -5.94 -11.68
N THR A 156 1.95 -6.13 -12.78
CA THR A 156 2.28 -7.11 -13.82
C THR A 156 2.52 -6.50 -15.21
N ASN A 157 2.11 -5.25 -15.46
CA ASN A 157 2.36 -4.59 -16.74
C ASN A 157 3.80 -4.10 -16.88
N THR A 158 4.54 -4.73 -17.78
CA THR A 158 5.96 -4.42 -18.03
C THR A 158 6.21 -2.96 -18.41
N LYS A 159 5.38 -2.35 -19.27
CA LYS A 159 5.57 -0.95 -19.67
C LYS A 159 5.41 -0.02 -18.47
N SER A 160 4.38 -0.25 -17.66
CA SER A 160 4.10 0.53 -16.45
C SER A 160 5.24 0.41 -15.44
N ILE A 161 5.73 -0.81 -15.18
CA ILE A 161 6.85 -1.08 -14.26
C ILE A 161 8.13 -0.40 -14.75
N GLN A 162 8.45 -0.46 -16.06
CA GLN A 162 9.63 0.18 -16.62
C GLN A 162 9.60 1.71 -16.50
N LEU A 163 8.43 2.33 -16.73
CA LEU A 163 8.27 3.77 -16.57
C LEU A 163 8.36 4.18 -15.09
N PHE A 164 7.75 3.41 -14.20
CA PHE A 164 7.86 3.59 -12.75
C PHE A 164 9.31 3.42 -12.25
N SER A 165 10.03 2.41 -12.75
CA SER A 165 11.44 2.17 -12.49
C SER A 165 12.29 3.38 -12.86
N LYS A 166 12.14 3.87 -14.10
CA LYS A 166 12.83 5.06 -14.58
C LYS A 166 12.56 6.27 -13.68
N PHE A 167 11.28 6.50 -13.35
CA PHE A 167 10.89 7.57 -12.43
C PHE A 167 11.59 7.44 -11.07
N CYS A 168 11.64 6.24 -10.49
CA CYS A 168 12.30 6.00 -9.21
C CYS A 168 13.80 6.31 -9.27
N GLN A 169 14.47 5.91 -10.35
CA GLN A 169 15.89 6.21 -10.56
C GLN A 169 16.15 7.71 -10.68
N GLU A 170 15.37 8.42 -11.51
CA GLU A 170 15.53 9.86 -11.75
C GLU A 170 15.27 10.70 -10.50
N ASN A 171 14.39 10.23 -9.61
CA ASN A 171 13.98 10.96 -8.41
C ASN A 171 14.61 10.42 -7.11
N ASN A 172 15.48 9.41 -7.19
CA ASN A 172 16.09 8.73 -6.03
C ASN A 172 15.03 8.22 -5.02
N VAL A 173 13.99 7.56 -5.52
CA VAL A 173 12.92 6.99 -4.69
C VAL A 173 13.37 5.65 -4.13
N ASN A 174 13.31 5.50 -2.80
CA ASN A 174 13.58 4.22 -2.15
C ASN A 174 12.37 3.28 -2.29
N VAL A 175 12.58 2.09 -2.84
CA VAL A 175 11.50 1.09 -3.01
C VAL A 175 11.73 -0.09 -2.09
N SER A 176 10.73 -0.45 -1.30
CA SER A 176 10.79 -1.61 -0.41
C SER A 176 9.55 -2.49 -0.49
N ILE A 177 9.76 -3.79 -0.32
CA ILE A 177 8.72 -4.80 -0.26
C ILE A 177 8.93 -5.62 1.01
N HIS A 178 7.95 -5.58 1.89
CA HIS A 178 7.94 -6.28 3.15
C HIS A 178 6.85 -7.32 3.10
N CYS A 179 7.18 -8.58 3.38
CA CYS A 179 6.22 -9.66 3.31
C CYS A 179 6.29 -10.57 4.51
N THR A 180 5.15 -11.17 4.84
CA THR A 180 5.02 -12.26 5.81
C THR A 180 4.45 -13.49 5.12
N ASP A 181 4.44 -14.61 5.85
CA ASP A 181 3.78 -15.84 5.42
C ASP A 181 2.24 -15.76 5.42
N TYR A 182 1.65 -14.65 5.88
CA TYR A 182 0.20 -14.44 5.85
C TYR A 182 -0.33 -14.28 4.43
N THR A 183 0.31 -13.40 3.66
CA THR A 183 0.07 -13.37 2.22
C THR A 183 0.51 -14.73 1.73
N SER A 184 -0.29 -15.38 0.88
CA SER A 184 -0.07 -16.76 0.45
C SER A 184 1.25 -17.00 -0.29
N LEU A 185 2.24 -16.11 -0.22
CA LEU A 185 3.63 -16.28 -0.66
C LEU A 185 4.21 -17.64 -0.28
N ARG A 186 3.85 -18.22 0.87
CA ARG A 186 4.36 -19.56 1.23
C ARG A 186 3.69 -20.72 0.49
N THR A 187 2.46 -20.53 0.02
CA THR A 187 1.57 -21.61 -0.45
C THR A 187 1.03 -21.40 -1.86
N ASN A 188 1.20 -20.21 -2.44
CA ASN A 188 0.75 -19.83 -3.76
C ASN A 188 1.96 -19.43 -4.64
N PRO A 189 2.47 -20.37 -5.47
CA PRO A 189 3.58 -20.13 -6.38
C PRO A 189 3.39 -18.92 -7.30
N ASP A 190 2.15 -18.56 -7.63
CA ASP A 190 1.87 -17.44 -8.52
C ASP A 190 2.23 -16.11 -7.86
N VAL A 191 1.99 -15.96 -6.56
CA VAL A 191 2.33 -14.73 -5.81
C VAL A 191 3.84 -14.55 -5.72
N LEU A 192 4.60 -15.65 -5.49
CA LEU A 192 6.06 -15.62 -5.50
C LEU A 192 6.62 -15.28 -6.88
N SER A 193 6.03 -15.84 -7.93
CA SER A 193 6.39 -15.56 -9.31
C SER A 193 6.13 -14.08 -9.66
N GLN A 194 4.99 -13.53 -9.24
CA GLN A 194 4.66 -12.11 -9.41
C GLN A 194 5.65 -11.22 -8.67
N LEU A 195 5.96 -11.50 -7.40
CA LEU A 195 6.95 -10.75 -6.62
C LEU A 195 8.32 -10.76 -7.30
N SER A 196 8.79 -11.95 -7.69
CA SER A 196 10.09 -12.12 -8.34
C SER A 196 10.17 -11.37 -9.68
N SER A 197 9.09 -11.45 -10.46
CA SER A 197 8.96 -10.74 -11.74
C SER A 197 8.93 -9.23 -11.54
N PHE A 198 8.17 -8.72 -10.57
CA PHE A 198 8.10 -7.30 -10.25
C PHE A 198 9.45 -6.77 -9.79
N GLN A 199 10.14 -7.47 -8.88
CA GLN A 199 11.48 -7.13 -8.41
C GLN A 199 12.48 -7.08 -9.58
N THR A 200 12.45 -8.07 -10.47
CA THR A 200 13.37 -8.15 -11.62
C THR A 200 13.14 -7.00 -12.60
N GLN A 201 11.88 -6.66 -12.87
CA GLN A 201 11.53 -5.60 -13.82
C GLN A 201 11.78 -4.19 -13.27
N LEU A 202 11.69 -4.02 -11.95
CA LEU A 202 11.87 -2.73 -11.30
C LEU A 202 13.27 -2.14 -11.48
N ASN A 203 14.29 -2.96 -11.75
CA ASN A 203 15.67 -2.53 -12.07
C ASN A 203 16.20 -1.36 -11.20
N VAL A 204 15.76 -1.29 -9.95
CA VAL A 204 16.22 -0.39 -8.89
C VAL A 204 16.61 -1.25 -7.71
N ASP A 205 17.37 -0.70 -6.76
CA ASP A 205 17.66 -1.40 -5.52
C ASP A 205 16.38 -1.55 -4.69
N VAL A 206 15.67 -2.67 -4.90
CA VAL A 206 14.45 -3.01 -4.17
C VAL A 206 14.81 -3.83 -2.95
N LYS A 207 14.54 -3.28 -1.76
CA LYS A 207 14.71 -4.01 -0.50
C LYS A 207 13.53 -4.95 -0.29
N VAL A 208 13.72 -6.24 -0.59
CA VAL A 208 12.73 -7.28 -0.28
C VAL A 208 13.10 -7.94 1.05
N LYS A 209 12.22 -7.88 2.05
CA LYS A 209 12.44 -8.49 3.37
C LYS A 209 11.24 -9.37 3.76
N HIS A 210 11.53 -10.63 4.05
CA HIS A 210 10.55 -11.61 4.50
C HIS A 210 10.64 -11.75 6.03
N TYR A 211 9.55 -11.44 6.73
CA TYR A 211 9.43 -11.45 8.18
C TYR A 211 8.81 -12.74 8.70
N TYR A 212 9.24 -13.15 9.90
CA TYR A 212 8.67 -14.27 10.68
C TYR A 212 8.69 -15.64 9.98
N LYS A 213 9.61 -15.82 9.03
CA LYS A 213 9.81 -17.10 8.36
C LYS A 213 10.12 -18.16 9.42
N ASP A 214 9.31 -19.23 9.44
CA ASP A 214 9.45 -20.41 10.30
C ASP A 214 9.16 -20.14 11.79
N ASP A 215 8.65 -18.95 12.11
CA ASP A 215 8.10 -18.63 13.42
C ASP A 215 6.73 -19.31 13.57
N ASN A 216 6.46 -20.01 14.67
CA ASN A 216 5.15 -20.62 14.95
C ASN A 216 4.49 -20.04 16.21
N THR A 217 5.00 -18.92 16.75
CA THR A 217 4.55 -18.33 18.01
C THR A 217 3.22 -17.59 17.90
N ASN A 218 2.93 -17.00 16.74
CA ASN A 218 1.73 -16.22 16.47
C ASN A 218 1.01 -16.75 15.23
N SER A 219 -0.32 -16.54 15.19
CA SER A 219 -1.11 -16.84 13.99
C SER A 219 -0.58 -16.05 12.79
N LEU A 220 -0.76 -16.61 11.59
CA LEU A 220 -0.43 -15.89 10.35
C LEU A 220 -1.20 -14.56 10.28
N PHE A 221 -2.47 -14.58 10.68
CA PHE A 221 -3.31 -13.40 10.72
C PHE A 221 -2.73 -12.30 11.62
N TYR A 222 -2.29 -12.62 12.84
CA TYR A 222 -1.70 -11.60 13.71
C TYR A 222 -0.36 -11.08 13.15
N LYS A 223 0.45 -11.96 12.56
CA LYS A 223 1.71 -11.55 11.91
C LYS A 223 1.51 -10.60 10.74
N HIS A 224 0.40 -10.71 10.02
CA HIS A 224 -0.01 -9.75 8.99
C HIS A 224 0.05 -8.32 9.52
N PHE A 225 -0.46 -8.08 10.71
CA PHE A 225 -0.45 -6.76 11.34
C PHE A 225 0.87 -6.46 12.03
N LYS A 226 1.46 -7.45 12.72
CA LYS A 226 2.73 -7.28 13.46
C LYS A 226 3.85 -6.67 12.61
N VAL A 227 3.89 -7.00 11.31
CA VAL A 227 4.89 -6.45 10.39
C VAL A 227 4.88 -4.92 10.32
N LEU A 228 3.75 -4.26 10.60
CA LEU A 228 3.65 -2.78 10.68
C LEU A 228 4.61 -2.20 11.72
N LYS A 229 4.89 -2.96 12.78
CA LYS A 229 5.86 -2.57 13.81
C LYS A 229 7.30 -2.89 13.43
N ASP A 230 7.53 -3.96 12.68
CA ASP A 230 8.87 -4.50 12.46
C ASP A 230 9.48 -4.14 11.10
N PHE A 231 8.71 -3.54 10.17
CA PHE A 231 9.24 -3.19 8.85
C PHE A 231 10.28 -2.06 8.91
N GLU A 232 11.30 -2.12 8.05
CA GLU A 232 12.45 -1.19 8.00
C GLU A 232 12.73 -0.72 6.58
#